data_AF-A0A2E5E8A1-F1
#
_entry.id   AF-A0A2E5E8A1-F1
#
_cell.length_a   1.000
_cell.length_b   1.000
_cell.length_c   1.000
_cell.angle_alpha   90.00
_cell.angle_beta   90.00
_cell.angle_gamma   90.00
#
_symmetry.space_group_name_H-M   'P 1'
#
loop_
_entity.id
_entity.type
_entity.pdbx_description
1 polymer ?
#
loop_
_entity_poly.entity_id
_entity_poly.type
_entity_poly.pdbx_seq_one_letter_code
_entity_poly.pdbx_strand_id
1 'polypeptide(L)'
;MMVIEHRREFTVPRLLGLLVAATSIAWSVSVHADQPAYTNSAIRHLKKAVSPQRDDSHLTRLAALQRLSDESLEQLFLPLVEHDSWPIQVYAVLGLANLSDDGQVMPWLITQLDPSARNEILAIAIDEKRLGPEQVRTLLKWKDLEEANHLALLAYLKSLGEPLAASEVKPMLDSSNEKVIAAALLILTWLGDEEAIDRINDVIADLPDSRQFDILMTLIMFIERYQIEEAATWLDVLITSNRMDGRFPELIQPGTATLLTIAPENGIRHWKEWIGVKPKRRDQITGALMLLQVGTGLDTSDSDRLDENDELVKCILNAANAVGSDSETSPRRLMELYDLNHLRSTVILPGVIETLPDNQQKIVLNHFLDRLAADSENSMNQMLAIEATERLLTIDPELVHGRLQDAEDDSPLQEAMLFGILQHRNPQAIESVRPIKQIGLSLPDSLALLIIAREADELTETQTHNLGLIASGGVLSEPLQVQAAWLYLKHTDQLEEAVPQLIKRNP
;
A
#
# COMPACT_ATOMS: atom_id res chain seq x y z
N MET A 1 34.90 44.49 -48.69
CA MET A 1 36.30 44.17 -48.33
C MET A 1 36.41 42.65 -48.33
N MET A 2 37.12 42.10 -49.32
CA MET A 2 37.57 40.69 -49.56
C MET A 2 36.58 39.53 -49.25
N VAL A 3 35.93 38.86 -50.21
CA VAL A 3 36.44 37.89 -51.25
C VAL A 3 37.09 36.68 -50.53
N ILE A 4 36.62 35.42 -50.63
CA ILE A 4 36.77 34.42 -51.73
C ILE A 4 35.95 33.17 -51.27
N GLU A 5 34.81 32.78 -51.87
CA GLU A 5 34.61 31.76 -52.92
C GLU A 5 35.52 30.51 -52.90
N HIS A 6 34.98 29.30 -52.69
CA HIS A 6 35.07 28.25 -53.73
C HIS A 6 34.15 27.05 -53.46
N ARG A 7 33.24 26.84 -54.41
CA ARG A 7 32.52 25.60 -54.72
C ARG A 7 33.49 24.45 -54.97
N ARG A 8 33.03 23.20 -54.78
CA ARG A 8 32.93 22.23 -55.90
C ARG A 8 32.05 21.03 -55.56
N GLU A 9 31.08 20.85 -56.44
CA GLU A 9 30.28 19.67 -56.73
C GLU A 9 31.16 18.48 -57.19
N PHE A 10 30.70 17.23 -57.00
CA PHE A 10 30.32 16.28 -58.07
C PHE A 10 30.36 14.79 -57.64
N THR A 11 29.22 14.14 -57.83
CA THR A 11 28.96 12.77 -58.34
C THR A 11 29.75 11.52 -57.89
N VAL A 12 28.92 10.56 -57.48
CA VAL A 12 29.03 9.08 -57.50
C VAL A 12 29.87 8.49 -58.66
N PRO A 13 30.53 7.34 -58.40
CA PRO A 13 30.39 6.19 -59.29
C PRO A 13 30.01 4.90 -58.55
N ARG A 14 29.05 4.17 -59.13
CA ARG A 14 28.85 2.73 -58.90
C ARG A 14 29.95 1.97 -59.63
N LEU A 15 30.58 0.99 -58.99
CA LEU A 15 31.25 -0.12 -59.67
C LEU A 15 31.15 -1.40 -58.85
N LEU A 16 30.70 -2.44 -59.54
CA LEU A 16 30.59 -3.83 -59.11
C LEU A 16 31.96 -4.46 -58.80
N GLY A 17 31.96 -5.35 -57.81
CA GLY A 17 32.57 -6.68 -57.93
C GLY A 17 33.98 -6.88 -57.37
N LEU A 18 34.08 -7.57 -56.23
CA LEU A 18 34.90 -8.78 -56.12
C LEU A 18 34.67 -9.50 -54.78
N LEU A 19 34.31 -10.77 -54.92
CA LEU A 19 34.26 -11.80 -53.89
C LEU A 19 35.69 -12.06 -53.40
N VAL A 20 35.96 -11.81 -52.12
CA VAL A 20 37.08 -12.43 -51.40
C VAL A 20 36.54 -12.93 -50.07
N ALA A 21 36.48 -14.25 -49.95
CA ALA A 21 36.29 -14.94 -48.69
C ALA A 21 37.49 -14.60 -47.79
N ALA A 22 37.25 -13.76 -46.79
CA ALA A 22 38.12 -13.62 -45.64
C ALA A 22 37.30 -14.08 -44.44
N THR A 23 37.65 -15.26 -43.93
CA THR A 23 37.34 -15.73 -42.59
C THR A 23 37.88 -14.70 -41.58
N SER A 24 37.07 -13.69 -41.31
CA SER A 24 37.21 -12.87 -40.12
C SER A 24 36.72 -13.73 -38.95
N ILE A 25 37.67 -14.43 -38.31
CA ILE A 25 37.57 -14.67 -36.87
C ILE A 25 37.59 -13.28 -36.26
N ALA A 26 36.42 -12.65 -36.18
CA ALA A 26 36.22 -11.51 -35.30
C ALA A 26 36.39 -12.10 -33.90
N TRP A 27 37.54 -11.80 -33.30
CA TRP A 27 37.71 -11.95 -31.88
C TRP A 27 36.63 -11.07 -31.25
N SER A 28 35.56 -11.70 -30.77
CA SER A 28 34.68 -11.16 -29.77
C SER A 28 35.56 -10.70 -28.62
N VAL A 29 35.89 -9.41 -28.61
CA VAL A 29 36.53 -8.76 -27.47
C VAL A 29 35.57 -8.96 -26.31
N SER A 30 36.04 -9.72 -25.36
CA SER A 30 35.28 -10.33 -24.29
C SER A 30 34.54 -9.27 -23.45
N VAL A 31 33.20 -9.35 -23.45
CA VAL A 31 32.29 -8.69 -22.49
C VAL A 31 32.50 -9.19 -21.04
N HIS A 32 33.44 -10.11 -20.82
CA HIS A 32 33.75 -10.69 -19.51
C HIS A 32 34.53 -9.77 -18.54
N ALA A 33 35.01 -8.60 -18.98
CA ALA A 33 35.83 -7.74 -18.12
C ALA A 33 35.00 -6.94 -17.07
N ASP A 34 33.72 -6.65 -17.33
CA ASP A 34 32.89 -5.79 -16.48
C ASP A 34 31.99 -6.56 -15.49
N GLN A 35 31.79 -7.88 -15.71
CA GLN A 35 30.94 -8.72 -14.86
C GLN A 35 31.33 -8.67 -13.37
N PRO A 36 32.63 -8.74 -12.97
CA PRO A 36 32.99 -8.65 -11.56
C PRO A 36 32.63 -7.31 -10.91
N ALA A 37 32.61 -6.21 -11.67
CA ALA A 37 32.29 -4.89 -11.14
C ALA A 37 30.79 -4.73 -10.85
N TYR A 38 29.94 -5.26 -11.74
CA TYR A 38 28.48 -5.25 -11.54
C TYR A 38 28.06 -6.15 -10.39
N THR A 39 28.60 -7.38 -10.31
CA THR A 39 28.35 -8.30 -9.19
C THR A 39 28.69 -7.68 -7.84
N ASN A 40 29.89 -7.09 -7.71
CA ASN A 40 30.30 -6.43 -6.47
C ASN A 40 29.40 -5.24 -6.11
N SER A 41 28.94 -4.50 -7.12
CA SER A 41 28.01 -3.40 -6.92
C SER A 41 26.64 -3.91 -6.47
N ALA A 42 26.08 -4.92 -7.13
CA ALA A 42 24.81 -5.55 -6.75
C ALA A 42 24.84 -6.06 -5.31
N ILE A 43 25.89 -6.80 -4.92
CA ILE A 43 26.09 -7.25 -3.54
C ILE A 43 26.14 -6.07 -2.57
N ARG A 44 26.83 -4.98 -2.92
CA ARG A 44 26.89 -3.77 -2.08
C ARG A 44 25.51 -3.12 -1.91
N HIS A 45 24.69 -3.06 -2.96
CA HIS A 45 23.33 -2.51 -2.87
C HIS A 45 22.42 -3.39 -1.99
N LEU A 46 22.51 -4.71 -2.12
CA LEU A 46 21.77 -5.65 -1.27
C LEU A 46 22.24 -5.61 0.19
N LYS A 47 23.55 -5.48 0.45
CA LYS A 47 24.08 -5.28 1.82
C LYS A 47 23.48 -4.05 2.50
N LYS A 48 23.28 -2.96 1.76
CA LYS A 48 22.61 -1.76 2.28
C LYS A 48 21.14 -1.98 2.59
N ALA A 49 20.46 -2.89 1.91
CA ALA A 49 19.07 -3.25 2.19
C ALA A 49 18.95 -4.08 3.47
N VAL A 50 19.87 -5.02 3.71
CA VAL A 50 19.81 -5.93 4.87
C VAL A 50 20.59 -5.45 6.09
N SER A 51 21.14 -4.23 6.06
CA SER A 51 21.90 -3.67 7.17
C SER A 51 21.26 -2.37 7.65
N PRO A 52 21.02 -2.20 8.97
CA PRO A 52 20.48 -0.96 9.51
C PRO A 52 21.26 0.27 9.04
N GLN A 53 20.53 1.26 8.50
CA GLN A 53 21.05 2.57 8.11
C GLN A 53 20.51 3.65 9.06
N ARG A 54 21.25 4.76 9.22
CA ARG A 54 20.87 5.85 10.14
C ARG A 54 19.59 6.59 9.74
N ASP A 55 19.23 6.54 8.47
CA ASP A 55 18.09 7.22 7.86
C ASP A 55 16.95 6.25 7.52
N ASP A 56 17.03 5.00 8.00
CA ASP A 56 16.09 3.93 7.71
C ASP A 56 15.89 3.59 6.22
N SER A 57 16.78 4.08 5.33
CA SER A 57 16.72 3.80 3.88
C SER A 57 16.77 2.32 3.53
N HIS A 58 17.35 1.49 4.40
CA HIS A 58 17.33 0.03 4.30
C HIS A 58 15.92 -0.56 4.30
N LEU A 59 14.99 0.00 5.08
CA LEU A 59 13.60 -0.48 5.14
C LEU A 59 12.86 -0.23 3.83
N THR A 60 13.08 0.93 3.20
CA THR A 60 12.51 1.21 1.87
C THR A 60 13.07 0.26 0.80
N ARG A 61 14.35 -0.11 0.91
CA ARG A 61 14.98 -1.09 0.01
C ARG A 61 14.46 -2.51 0.24
N LEU A 62 14.24 -2.92 1.49
CA LEU A 62 13.63 -4.21 1.82
C LEU A 62 12.17 -4.28 1.36
N ALA A 63 11.39 -3.23 1.57
CA ALA A 63 10.03 -3.11 1.04
C ALA A 63 10.01 -3.29 -0.49
N ALA A 64 10.98 -2.71 -1.20
CA ALA A 64 11.09 -2.90 -2.64
C ALA A 64 11.44 -4.35 -3.02
N LEU A 65 12.35 -5.03 -2.32
CA LEU A 65 12.59 -6.46 -2.54
C LEU A 65 11.33 -7.28 -2.27
N GLN A 66 10.60 -7.00 -1.20
CA GLN A 66 9.34 -7.67 -0.90
C GLN A 66 8.31 -7.52 -2.03
N ARG A 67 8.16 -6.31 -2.58
CA ARG A 67 7.23 -6.04 -3.70
C ARG A 67 7.64 -6.75 -4.99
N LEU A 68 8.92 -7.10 -5.15
CA LEU A 68 9.38 -7.85 -6.31
C LEU A 68 8.69 -9.22 -6.41
N SER A 69 8.32 -9.83 -5.28
CA SER A 69 7.58 -11.11 -5.23
C SER A 69 8.25 -12.23 -6.05
N ASP A 70 9.59 -12.20 -6.13
CA ASP A 70 10.40 -13.23 -6.78
C ASP A 70 10.63 -14.38 -5.79
N GLU A 71 10.18 -15.59 -6.11
CA GLU A 71 10.28 -16.80 -5.27
C GLU A 71 11.71 -17.06 -4.79
N SER A 72 12.73 -16.71 -5.58
CA SER A 72 14.13 -16.87 -5.17
C SER A 72 14.51 -16.03 -3.94
N LEU A 73 13.75 -14.97 -3.62
CA LEU A 73 13.98 -14.13 -2.43
C LEU A 73 13.75 -14.88 -1.11
N GLU A 74 13.12 -16.05 -1.12
CA GLU A 74 12.93 -16.86 0.07
C GLU A 74 14.28 -17.13 0.77
N GLN A 75 15.33 -17.44 0.00
CA GLN A 75 16.68 -17.69 0.52
C GLN A 75 17.31 -16.47 1.20
N LEU A 76 16.83 -15.26 0.87
CA LEU A 76 17.24 -14.02 1.51
C LEU A 76 16.39 -13.71 2.74
N PHE A 77 15.06 -13.82 2.63
CA PHE A 77 14.16 -13.46 3.73
C PHE A 77 14.20 -14.44 4.89
N LEU A 78 14.31 -15.74 4.63
CA LEU A 78 14.29 -16.76 5.69
C LEU A 78 15.38 -16.53 6.75
N PRO A 79 16.66 -16.26 6.40
CA PRO A 79 17.68 -15.93 7.39
C PRO A 79 17.50 -14.57 8.06
N LEU A 80 16.76 -13.62 7.45
CA LEU A 80 16.53 -12.29 8.03
C LEU A 80 15.47 -12.28 9.14
N VAL A 81 14.71 -13.36 9.29
CA VAL A 81 13.78 -13.54 10.43
C VAL A 81 14.54 -13.56 11.76
N GLU A 82 15.79 -14.03 11.77
CA GLU A 82 16.66 -14.08 12.95
C GLU A 82 17.56 -12.83 13.10
N HIS A 83 17.32 -11.77 12.32
CA HIS A 83 18.17 -10.58 12.35
C HIS A 83 18.01 -9.80 13.67
N ASP A 84 19.09 -9.25 14.23
CA ASP A 84 19.11 -8.45 15.49
C ASP A 84 18.25 -7.16 15.47
N SER A 85 17.56 -6.87 14.36
CA SER A 85 16.84 -5.62 14.13
C SER A 85 15.39 -5.95 13.86
N TRP A 86 14.52 -5.65 14.83
CA TRP A 86 13.10 -5.96 14.76
C TRP A 86 12.41 -5.44 13.47
N PRO A 87 12.74 -4.25 12.90
CA PRO A 87 12.11 -3.83 11.65
C PRO A 87 12.49 -4.74 10.47
N ILE A 88 13.74 -5.21 10.41
CA ILE A 88 14.20 -6.14 9.36
C ILE A 88 13.46 -7.48 9.49
N GLN A 89 13.23 -7.96 10.72
CA GLN A 89 12.43 -9.18 10.96
C GLN A 89 11.00 -9.03 10.41
N VAL A 90 10.35 -7.88 10.63
CA VAL A 90 8.99 -7.60 10.11
C VAL A 90 8.97 -7.68 8.58
N TYR A 91 9.87 -6.98 7.89
CA TYR A 91 9.94 -7.02 6.42
C TYR A 91 10.30 -8.41 5.90
N ALA A 92 11.12 -9.18 6.62
CA ALA A 92 11.44 -10.56 6.24
C ALA A 92 10.20 -11.45 6.30
N VAL A 93 9.41 -11.39 7.38
CA VAL A 93 8.20 -12.20 7.53
C VAL A 93 7.12 -11.79 6.53
N LEU A 94 6.91 -10.49 6.30
CA LEU A 94 5.99 -10.03 5.26
C LEU A 94 6.48 -10.37 3.84
N GLY A 95 7.81 -10.36 3.64
CA GLY A 95 8.47 -10.85 2.43
C GLY A 95 8.11 -12.30 2.16
N LEU A 96 8.29 -13.18 3.15
CA LEU A 96 7.93 -14.60 3.05
C LEU A 96 6.43 -14.81 2.81
N ALA A 97 5.57 -14.02 3.46
CA ALA A 97 4.12 -14.07 3.22
C ALA A 97 3.75 -13.67 1.79
N ASN A 98 4.45 -12.72 1.17
CA ASN A 98 4.23 -12.38 -0.25
C ASN A 98 4.70 -13.46 -1.23
N LEU A 99 5.61 -14.34 -0.79
CA LEU A 99 6.08 -15.46 -1.61
C LEU A 99 5.23 -16.72 -1.43
N SER A 100 4.37 -16.78 -0.41
CA SER A 100 3.49 -17.93 -0.22
C SER A 100 2.29 -17.89 -1.17
N ASP A 101 1.84 -19.06 -1.61
CA ASP A 101 0.69 -19.20 -2.53
C ASP A 101 -0.59 -18.56 -1.99
N ASP A 102 -0.76 -18.55 -0.66
CA ASP A 102 -1.94 -18.03 0.03
C ASP A 102 -1.78 -16.58 0.54
N GLY A 103 -0.59 -15.98 0.39
CA GLY A 103 -0.29 -14.63 0.87
C GLY A 103 -0.23 -14.50 2.40
N GLN A 104 -0.31 -15.60 3.14
CA GLN A 104 -0.51 -15.61 4.59
C GLN A 104 0.80 -15.64 5.37
N VAL A 105 0.76 -15.01 6.55
CA VAL A 105 1.88 -15.08 7.50
C VAL A 105 1.87 -16.43 8.22
N MET A 106 3.02 -17.10 8.26
CA MET A 106 3.16 -18.38 8.92
C MET A 106 3.25 -18.22 10.46
N PRO A 107 2.37 -18.86 11.27
CA PRO A 107 2.36 -18.71 12.73
C PRO A 107 3.69 -19.00 13.42
N TRP A 108 4.41 -20.03 12.98
CA TRP A 108 5.67 -20.44 13.60
C TRP A 108 6.78 -19.38 13.45
N LEU A 109 6.77 -18.58 12.37
CA LEU A 109 7.69 -17.45 12.20
C LEU A 109 7.43 -16.37 13.25
N ILE A 110 6.15 -16.01 13.44
CA ILE A 110 5.72 -15.01 14.44
C ILE A 110 6.21 -15.40 15.84
N THR A 111 6.19 -16.69 16.18
CA THR A 111 6.62 -17.16 17.51
C THR A 111 8.11 -17.02 17.79
N GLN A 112 8.94 -16.83 16.76
CA GLN A 112 10.39 -16.68 16.90
C GLN A 112 10.84 -15.21 16.97
N LEU A 113 9.92 -14.27 16.73
CA LEU A 113 10.24 -12.85 16.67
C LEU A 113 10.41 -12.23 18.06
N ASP A 114 11.21 -11.16 18.09
CA ASP A 114 11.23 -10.23 19.21
C ASP A 114 9.81 -9.67 19.46
N PRO A 115 9.43 -9.40 20.74
CA PRO A 115 8.11 -8.87 21.07
C PRO A 115 7.67 -7.65 20.24
N SER A 116 8.60 -6.72 19.96
CA SER A 116 8.30 -5.54 19.13
C SER A 116 7.98 -5.90 17.68
N ALA A 117 8.77 -6.79 17.05
CA ALA A 117 8.49 -7.26 15.69
C ALA A 117 7.19 -8.06 15.64
N ARG A 118 6.91 -8.85 16.68
CA ARG A 118 5.70 -9.65 16.82
C ARG A 118 4.43 -8.79 16.91
N ASN A 119 4.46 -7.73 17.72
CA ASN A 119 3.34 -6.79 17.82
C ASN A 119 3.05 -6.16 16.45
N GLU A 120 4.10 -5.70 15.76
CA GLU A 120 3.96 -5.04 14.47
C GLU A 120 3.46 -6.00 13.38
N ILE A 121 4.05 -7.20 13.28
CA ILE A 121 3.63 -8.17 12.25
C ILE A 121 2.19 -8.61 12.47
N LEU A 122 1.74 -8.77 13.72
CA LEU A 122 0.36 -9.15 14.01
C LEU A 122 -0.60 -8.02 13.65
N ALA A 123 -0.25 -6.77 13.95
CA ALA A 123 -1.06 -5.62 13.54
C ALA A 123 -1.23 -5.59 12.01
N ILE A 124 -0.11 -5.63 11.27
CA ILE A 124 -0.11 -5.62 9.80
C ILE A 124 -0.86 -6.83 9.24
N ALA A 125 -0.61 -8.04 9.75
CA ALA A 125 -1.23 -9.25 9.23
C ALA A 125 -2.73 -9.30 9.50
N ILE A 126 -3.23 -8.70 10.59
CA ILE A 126 -4.67 -8.53 10.83
C ILE A 126 -5.23 -7.46 9.88
N ASP A 127 -4.55 -6.32 9.71
CA ASP A 127 -5.00 -5.23 8.83
C ASP A 127 -5.08 -5.64 7.36
N GLU A 128 -4.06 -6.33 6.87
CA GLU A 128 -3.98 -6.83 5.49
C GLU A 128 -4.67 -8.19 5.30
N LYS A 129 -5.37 -8.70 6.33
CA LYS A 129 -6.09 -9.99 6.31
C LYS A 129 -5.20 -11.19 5.91
N ARG A 130 -3.93 -11.17 6.30
CA ARG A 130 -2.92 -12.21 6.03
C ARG A 130 -2.88 -13.34 7.06
N LEU A 131 -3.90 -13.43 7.92
CA LEU A 131 -4.07 -14.52 8.86
C LEU A 131 -5.44 -15.16 8.63
N GLY A 132 -5.44 -16.46 8.30
CA GLY A 132 -6.66 -17.27 8.26
C GLY A 132 -7.07 -17.78 9.66
N PRO A 133 -8.30 -18.31 9.79
CA PRO A 133 -8.81 -18.85 11.05
C PRO A 133 -7.89 -19.86 11.74
N GLU A 134 -7.30 -20.79 10.97
CA GLU A 134 -6.41 -21.84 11.49
C GLU A 134 -5.09 -21.27 12.02
N GLN A 135 -4.54 -20.27 11.32
CA GLN A 135 -3.33 -19.55 11.75
C GLN A 135 -3.60 -18.80 13.06
N VAL A 136 -4.73 -18.10 13.15
CA VAL A 136 -5.14 -17.39 14.37
C VAL A 136 -5.31 -18.35 15.54
N ARG A 137 -6.02 -19.48 15.35
CA ARG A 137 -6.19 -20.52 16.38
C ARG A 137 -4.86 -21.15 16.80
N THR A 138 -3.89 -21.25 15.90
CA THR A 138 -2.55 -21.73 16.21
C THR A 138 -1.80 -20.75 17.10
N LEU A 139 -1.83 -19.46 16.77
CA LEU A 139 -1.22 -18.40 17.57
C LEU A 139 -1.84 -18.27 18.97
N LEU A 140 -3.17 -18.38 19.08
CA LEU A 140 -3.88 -18.32 20.37
C LEU A 140 -3.53 -19.49 21.32
N LYS A 141 -2.99 -20.61 20.82
CA LYS A 141 -2.51 -21.72 21.66
C LYS A 141 -1.14 -21.44 22.27
N TRP A 142 -0.44 -20.41 21.81
CA TRP A 142 0.88 -20.09 22.30
C TRP A 142 0.82 -19.32 23.61
N LYS A 143 1.49 -19.86 24.64
CA LYS A 143 1.39 -19.37 26.03
C LYS A 143 2.15 -18.07 26.28
N ASP A 144 3.18 -17.79 25.48
CA ASP A 144 4.05 -16.62 25.67
C ASP A 144 3.63 -15.43 24.79
N LEU A 145 2.41 -15.49 24.24
CA LEU A 145 1.82 -14.39 23.49
C LEU A 145 1.40 -13.27 24.46
N GLU A 146 1.75 -12.04 24.10
CA GLU A 146 1.40 -10.85 24.85
C GLU A 146 -0.13 -10.68 24.94
N GLU A 147 -0.64 -10.26 26.09
CA GLU A 147 -2.09 -10.17 26.33
C GLU A 147 -2.81 -9.29 25.30
N ALA A 148 -2.20 -8.18 24.87
CA ALA A 148 -2.74 -7.31 23.84
C ALA A 148 -2.84 -8.00 22.47
N ASN A 149 -1.82 -8.79 22.09
CA ASN A 149 -1.83 -9.56 20.85
C ASN A 149 -2.85 -10.69 20.91
N HIS A 150 -2.94 -11.38 22.06
CA HIS A 150 -3.93 -12.41 22.30
C HIS A 150 -5.35 -11.84 22.14
N LEU A 151 -5.63 -10.69 22.73
CA LEU A 151 -6.90 -10.00 22.62
C LEU A 151 -7.22 -9.56 21.18
N ALA A 152 -6.25 -8.98 20.47
CA ALA A 152 -6.40 -8.57 19.08
C ALA A 152 -6.75 -9.76 18.17
N LEU A 153 -6.10 -10.91 18.38
CA LEU A 153 -6.38 -12.14 17.65
C LEU A 153 -7.76 -12.72 17.96
N LEU A 154 -8.24 -12.65 19.21
CA LEU A 154 -9.61 -13.06 19.55
C LEU A 154 -10.65 -12.19 18.83
N ALA A 155 -10.46 -10.87 18.81
CA ALA A 155 -11.36 -9.95 18.10
C ALA A 155 -11.33 -10.20 16.59
N TYR A 156 -10.15 -10.37 16.02
CA TYR A 156 -10.00 -10.69 14.61
C TYR A 156 -10.66 -12.02 14.25
N LEU A 157 -10.50 -13.06 15.07
CA LEU A 157 -11.18 -14.35 14.89
C LEU A 157 -12.72 -14.18 14.83
N LYS A 158 -13.29 -13.41 15.76
CA LYS A 158 -14.72 -13.08 15.75
C LYS A 158 -15.13 -12.29 14.49
N SER A 159 -14.29 -11.38 14.01
CA SER A 159 -14.51 -10.61 12.78
C SER A 159 -14.54 -11.48 11.51
N LEU A 160 -13.83 -12.61 11.53
CA LEU A 160 -13.86 -13.62 10.47
C LEU A 160 -15.14 -14.49 10.51
N GLY A 161 -16.03 -14.25 11.47
CA GLY A 161 -17.27 -15.02 11.66
C GLY A 161 -17.08 -16.33 12.43
N GLU A 162 -15.88 -16.57 12.98
CA GLU A 162 -15.58 -17.78 13.74
C GLU A 162 -16.21 -17.74 15.15
N PRO A 163 -16.60 -18.90 15.71
CA PRO A 163 -17.19 -18.96 17.03
C PRO A 163 -16.15 -18.59 18.11
N LEU A 164 -16.48 -17.57 18.90
CA LEU A 164 -15.69 -17.12 20.04
C LEU A 164 -16.55 -17.21 21.31
N ALA A 165 -16.08 -17.95 22.31
CA ALA A 165 -16.78 -18.05 23.59
C ALA A 165 -16.34 -16.95 24.57
N ALA A 166 -17.27 -16.40 25.35
CA ALA A 166 -16.95 -15.41 26.38
C ALA A 166 -15.91 -15.92 27.40
N SER A 167 -15.85 -17.23 27.64
CA SER A 167 -14.82 -17.85 28.51
C SER A 167 -13.39 -17.72 27.98
N GLU A 168 -13.20 -17.53 26.66
CA GLU A 168 -11.88 -17.30 26.06
C GLU A 168 -11.39 -15.86 26.29
N VAL A 169 -12.30 -14.90 26.46
CA VAL A 169 -12.01 -13.47 26.66
C VAL A 169 -11.88 -13.12 28.14
N LYS A 170 -12.70 -13.74 29.01
CA LYS A 170 -12.74 -13.46 30.45
C LYS A 170 -11.37 -13.45 31.17
N PRO A 171 -10.39 -14.33 30.86
CA PRO A 171 -9.07 -14.27 31.48
C PRO A 171 -8.34 -12.93 31.27
N MET A 172 -8.64 -12.19 30.21
CA MET A 172 -8.02 -10.88 29.92
C MET A 172 -8.48 -9.79 30.90
N LEU A 173 -9.57 -10.02 31.66
CA LEU A 173 -10.04 -9.11 32.70
C LEU A 173 -9.14 -9.09 33.93
N ASP A 174 -8.27 -10.09 34.10
CA ASP A 174 -7.28 -10.17 35.19
C ASP A 174 -5.95 -9.50 34.81
N SER A 175 -5.84 -8.90 33.63
CA SER A 175 -4.65 -8.19 33.15
C SER A 175 -4.27 -7.02 34.07
N SER A 176 -2.98 -6.72 34.17
CA SER A 176 -2.52 -5.49 34.83
C SER A 176 -2.58 -4.25 33.92
N ASN A 177 -3.03 -4.39 32.68
CA ASN A 177 -3.11 -3.30 31.70
C ASN A 177 -4.57 -2.91 31.46
N GLU A 178 -4.94 -1.71 31.89
CA GLU A 178 -6.32 -1.21 31.83
C GLU A 178 -6.86 -1.12 30.40
N LYS A 179 -5.98 -0.89 29.40
CA LYS A 179 -6.36 -0.90 27.98
C LYS A 179 -6.78 -2.30 27.52
N VAL A 180 -6.09 -3.35 27.99
CA VAL A 180 -6.44 -4.75 27.70
C VAL A 180 -7.77 -5.10 28.37
N ILE A 181 -7.97 -4.71 29.63
CA ILE A 181 -9.23 -4.93 30.35
C ILE A 181 -10.39 -4.25 29.60
N ALA A 182 -10.25 -2.98 29.25
CA ALA A 182 -11.29 -2.21 28.58
C ALA A 182 -11.65 -2.78 27.20
N ALA A 183 -10.65 -3.18 26.40
CA ALA A 183 -10.90 -3.82 25.12
C ALA A 183 -11.51 -5.23 25.28
N ALA A 184 -11.17 -5.97 26.33
CA ALA A 184 -11.80 -7.25 26.64
C ALA A 184 -13.28 -7.10 27.01
N LEU A 185 -13.62 -6.07 27.80
CA LEU A 185 -15.02 -5.72 28.09
C LEU A 185 -15.80 -5.34 26.82
N LEU A 186 -15.17 -4.62 25.89
CA LEU A 186 -15.77 -4.32 24.60
C LEU A 186 -16.04 -5.58 23.77
N ILE A 187 -15.10 -6.54 23.71
CA ILE A 187 -15.34 -7.82 23.04
C ILE A 187 -16.44 -8.62 23.74
N LEU A 188 -16.49 -8.63 25.07
CA LEU A 188 -17.58 -9.30 25.81
C LEU A 188 -18.94 -8.67 25.48
N THR A 189 -19.00 -7.35 25.31
CA THR A 189 -20.20 -6.65 24.82
C THR A 189 -20.59 -7.15 23.42
N TRP A 190 -19.62 -7.28 22.51
CA TRP A 190 -19.83 -7.85 21.17
C TRP A 190 -20.28 -9.33 21.19
N LEU A 191 -20.02 -10.05 22.29
CA LEU A 191 -20.50 -11.41 22.51
C LEU A 191 -21.84 -11.47 23.25
N GLY A 192 -22.48 -10.32 23.52
CA GLY A 192 -23.80 -10.21 24.14
C GLY A 192 -23.81 -10.09 25.67
N ASP A 193 -22.67 -9.78 26.31
CA ASP A 193 -22.62 -9.43 27.73
C ASP A 193 -23.01 -7.96 27.93
N GLU A 194 -24.30 -7.70 28.16
CA GLU A 194 -24.86 -6.35 28.29
C GLU A 194 -24.26 -5.55 29.46
N GLU A 195 -23.78 -6.21 30.51
CA GLU A 195 -23.18 -5.54 31.67
C GLU A 195 -21.69 -5.16 31.45
N ALA A 196 -21.05 -5.73 30.42
CA ALA A 196 -19.63 -5.52 30.19
C ALA A 196 -19.31 -4.08 29.76
N ILE A 197 -20.20 -3.46 28.97
CA ILE A 197 -19.97 -2.11 28.43
C ILE A 197 -19.95 -1.04 29.53
N ASP A 198 -20.81 -1.18 30.56
CA ASP A 198 -20.88 -0.23 31.67
C ASP A 198 -19.61 -0.25 32.53
N ARG A 199 -19.01 -1.43 32.68
CA ARG A 199 -17.78 -1.64 33.44
C ARG A 199 -16.55 -0.97 32.80
N ILE A 200 -16.60 -0.59 31.52
CA ILE A 200 -15.52 0.17 30.88
C ILE A 200 -15.31 1.50 31.60
N ASN A 201 -16.40 2.18 31.96
CA ASN A 201 -16.33 3.47 32.65
C ASN A 201 -15.70 3.33 34.04
N ASP A 202 -15.99 2.23 34.75
CA ASP A 202 -15.40 1.94 36.05
C ASP A 202 -13.88 1.73 35.96
N VAL A 203 -13.41 1.02 34.91
CA VAL A 203 -11.98 0.76 34.69
C VAL A 203 -11.21 2.06 34.46
N ILE A 204 -11.80 3.04 33.77
CA ILE A 204 -11.10 4.26 33.40
C ILE A 204 -11.32 5.42 34.38
N ALA A 205 -12.35 5.39 35.22
CA ALA A 205 -12.79 6.53 36.04
C ALA A 205 -11.66 7.19 36.84
N ASP A 206 -10.81 6.38 37.48
CA ASP A 206 -9.76 6.84 38.39
C ASP A 206 -8.40 7.06 37.72
N LEU A 207 -8.29 6.84 36.40
CA LEU A 207 -7.03 7.00 35.67
C LEU A 207 -6.74 8.47 35.36
N PRO A 208 -5.47 8.87 35.16
CA PRO A 208 -5.13 10.18 34.64
C PRO A 208 -5.80 10.46 33.28
N ASP A 209 -6.20 11.71 33.01
CA ASP A 209 -6.88 12.13 31.78
C ASP A 209 -6.17 11.64 30.50
N SER A 210 -4.84 11.69 30.46
CA SER A 210 -4.06 11.21 29.31
C SER A 210 -4.22 9.71 29.06
N ARG A 211 -4.39 8.91 30.12
CA ARG A 211 -4.64 7.47 30.04
C ARG A 211 -6.09 7.18 29.67
N GLN A 212 -7.04 7.92 30.24
CA GLN A 212 -8.45 7.80 29.85
C GLN A 212 -8.63 8.09 28.36
N PHE A 213 -8.06 9.20 27.88
CA PHE A 213 -8.09 9.58 26.47
C PHE A 213 -7.50 8.49 25.56
N ASP A 214 -6.31 7.98 25.88
CA ASP A 214 -5.63 6.93 25.11
C ASP A 214 -6.48 5.64 25.03
N ILE A 215 -7.10 5.22 26.13
CA ILE A 215 -7.99 4.05 26.15
C ILE A 215 -9.25 4.32 25.32
N LEU A 216 -9.93 5.45 25.53
CA LEU A 216 -11.16 5.79 24.81
C LEU A 216 -10.93 5.89 23.30
N MET A 217 -9.84 6.54 22.87
CA MET A 217 -9.50 6.61 21.45
C MET A 217 -9.22 5.20 20.88
N THR A 218 -8.49 4.36 21.62
CA THR A 218 -8.24 2.97 21.22
C THR A 218 -9.57 2.22 21.04
N LEU A 219 -10.52 2.37 21.97
CA LEU A 219 -11.83 1.71 21.88
C LEU A 219 -12.64 2.20 20.69
N ILE A 220 -12.64 3.51 20.40
CA ILE A 220 -13.33 4.07 19.22
C ILE A 220 -12.76 3.46 17.93
N MET A 221 -11.44 3.45 17.78
CA MET A 221 -10.78 2.83 16.62
C MET A 221 -11.07 1.32 16.53
N PHE A 222 -11.18 0.64 17.68
CA PHE A 222 -11.51 -0.78 17.74
C PHE A 222 -12.95 -1.07 17.31
N ILE A 223 -13.90 -0.25 17.77
CA ILE A 223 -15.31 -0.31 17.36
C ILE A 223 -15.43 -0.05 15.86
N GLU A 224 -14.72 0.95 15.33
CA GLU A 224 -14.72 1.28 13.90
C GLU A 224 -14.16 0.13 13.06
N ARG A 225 -12.99 -0.38 13.43
CA ARG A 225 -12.29 -1.46 12.71
C ARG A 225 -13.12 -2.74 12.61
N TYR A 226 -13.80 -3.11 13.70
CA TYR A 226 -14.58 -4.35 13.77
C TYR A 226 -16.09 -4.15 13.64
N GLN A 227 -16.53 -2.91 13.39
CA GLN A 227 -17.94 -2.53 13.25
C GLN A 227 -18.84 -3.08 14.37
N ILE A 228 -18.45 -2.85 15.63
CA ILE A 228 -19.14 -3.39 16.82
C ILE A 228 -20.42 -2.57 17.11
N GLU A 229 -21.53 -2.94 16.48
CA GLU A 229 -22.83 -2.25 16.60
C GLU A 229 -23.35 -2.21 18.04
N GLU A 230 -23.07 -3.23 18.85
CA GLU A 230 -23.51 -3.32 20.24
C GLU A 230 -22.95 -2.18 21.12
N ALA A 231 -21.85 -1.56 20.70
CA ALA A 231 -21.23 -0.44 21.41
C ALA A 231 -21.85 0.93 21.05
N ALA A 232 -22.79 1.00 20.10
CA ALA A 232 -23.32 2.26 19.57
C ALA A 232 -23.94 3.15 20.66
N THR A 233 -24.73 2.59 21.57
CA THR A 233 -25.36 3.36 22.67
C THR A 233 -24.32 3.92 23.63
N TRP A 234 -23.29 3.16 23.97
CA TRP A 234 -22.21 3.64 24.83
C TRP A 234 -21.42 4.77 24.16
N LEU A 235 -21.10 4.61 22.88
CA LEU A 235 -20.40 5.63 22.11
C LEU A 235 -21.24 6.91 21.97
N ASP A 236 -22.55 6.78 21.80
CA ASP A 236 -23.49 7.90 21.78
C ASP A 236 -23.45 8.73 23.07
N VAL A 237 -23.49 8.05 24.23
CA VAL A 237 -23.40 8.68 25.56
C VAL A 237 -22.02 9.30 25.77
N LEU A 238 -20.94 8.63 25.35
CA LEU A 238 -19.58 9.14 25.45
C LEU A 238 -19.42 10.47 24.71
N ILE A 239 -19.89 10.56 23.46
CA ILE A 239 -19.80 11.78 22.65
C ILE A 239 -20.66 12.88 23.25
N THR A 240 -21.89 12.55 23.67
CA THR A 240 -22.81 13.52 24.28
C THR A 240 -22.22 14.11 25.55
N SER A 241 -21.67 13.27 26.42
CA SER A 241 -21.06 13.71 27.69
C SER A 241 -19.85 14.63 27.44
N ASN A 242 -18.95 14.21 26.54
CA ASN A 242 -17.76 15.01 26.18
C ASN A 242 -18.09 16.36 25.54
N ARG A 243 -19.21 16.44 24.80
CA ARG A 243 -19.71 17.69 24.24
C ARG A 243 -20.20 18.65 25.33
N MET A 244 -20.78 18.11 26.40
CA MET A 244 -21.36 18.89 27.50
C MET A 244 -20.33 19.36 28.51
N ASP A 245 -19.37 18.50 28.88
CA ASP A 245 -18.35 18.80 29.88
C ASP A 245 -17.06 19.38 29.28
N GLY A 246 -16.82 19.15 27.98
CA GLY A 246 -15.61 19.59 27.27
C GLY A 246 -14.34 18.88 27.72
N ARG A 247 -14.42 17.70 28.34
CA ARG A 247 -13.26 17.00 28.89
C ARG A 247 -12.31 16.46 27.81
N PHE A 248 -12.87 15.77 26.81
CA PHE A 248 -12.11 15.22 25.66
C PHE A 248 -12.79 15.58 24.31
N PRO A 249 -12.76 16.86 23.89
CA PRO A 249 -13.42 17.29 22.66
C PRO A 249 -12.87 16.59 21.39
N GLU A 250 -11.63 16.09 21.43
CA GLU A 250 -10.99 15.37 20.32
C GLU A 250 -11.64 14.00 20.04
N LEU A 251 -12.42 13.44 20.97
CA LEU A 251 -13.15 12.18 20.77
C LEU A 251 -14.42 12.36 19.93
N ILE A 252 -14.97 13.58 19.86
CA ILE A 252 -16.27 13.84 19.22
C ILE A 252 -16.23 13.48 17.74
N GLN A 253 -15.18 13.92 17.02
CA GLN A 253 -15.07 13.69 15.58
C GLN A 253 -14.89 12.20 15.22
N PRO A 254 -13.90 11.45 15.76
CA PRO A 254 -13.76 10.03 15.46
C PRO A 254 -14.97 9.24 15.95
N GLY A 255 -15.50 9.52 17.15
CA GLY A 255 -16.73 8.86 17.62
C GLY A 255 -17.93 9.10 16.71
N THR A 256 -18.08 10.32 16.17
CA THR A 256 -19.14 10.62 15.18
C THR A 256 -18.93 9.84 13.89
N ALA A 257 -17.70 9.77 13.38
CA ALA A 257 -17.39 8.99 12.18
C ALA A 257 -17.69 7.49 12.39
N THR A 258 -17.28 6.93 13.52
CA THR A 258 -17.59 5.55 13.90
C THR A 258 -19.10 5.30 13.99
N LEU A 259 -19.87 6.22 14.61
CA LEU A 259 -21.33 6.11 14.66
C LEU A 259 -21.97 6.23 13.28
N LEU A 260 -21.44 7.03 12.35
CA LEU A 260 -21.95 7.07 10.98
C LEU A 260 -21.85 5.70 10.31
N THR A 261 -20.83 4.91 10.64
CA THR A 261 -20.66 3.56 10.12
C THR A 261 -21.58 2.54 10.80
N ILE A 262 -21.62 2.49 12.14
CA ILE A 262 -22.30 1.39 12.87
C ILE A 262 -23.74 1.72 13.27
N ALA A 263 -24.12 3.01 13.34
CA ALA A 263 -25.44 3.47 13.74
C ALA A 263 -25.78 4.79 13.04
N PRO A 264 -26.02 4.77 11.71
CA PRO A 264 -26.05 5.96 10.87
C PRO A 264 -26.99 7.07 11.35
N GLU A 265 -28.16 6.73 11.88
CA GLU A 265 -29.11 7.73 12.41
C GLU A 265 -28.52 8.53 13.58
N ASN A 266 -27.84 7.86 14.52
CA ASN A 266 -27.16 8.49 15.65
C ASN A 266 -25.93 9.28 15.18
N GLY A 267 -25.16 8.70 14.25
CA GLY A 267 -24.01 9.38 13.64
C GLY A 267 -24.41 10.68 12.96
N ILE A 268 -25.48 10.66 12.16
CA ILE A 268 -26.02 11.82 11.46
C ILE A 268 -26.52 12.87 12.45
N ARG A 269 -27.15 12.48 13.57
CA ARG A 269 -27.50 13.43 14.63
C ARG A 269 -26.27 14.12 15.20
N HIS A 270 -25.24 13.37 15.60
CA HIS A 270 -24.00 13.94 16.15
C HIS A 270 -23.26 14.82 15.16
N TRP A 271 -23.24 14.42 13.88
CA TRP A 271 -22.68 15.19 12.78
C TRP A 271 -23.40 16.55 12.64
N LYS A 272 -24.74 16.57 12.65
CA LYS A 272 -25.54 17.81 12.61
C LYS A 272 -25.26 18.73 13.79
N GLU A 273 -25.14 18.16 14.99
CA GLU A 273 -24.85 18.93 16.19
C GLU A 273 -23.42 19.49 16.16
N TRP A 274 -22.45 18.72 15.65
CA TRP A 274 -21.05 19.11 15.57
C TRP A 274 -20.83 20.22 14.54
N ILE A 275 -21.42 20.08 13.35
CA ILE A 275 -21.31 21.07 12.27
C ILE A 275 -22.13 22.34 12.55
N GLY A 276 -23.22 22.20 13.31
CA GLY A 276 -24.11 23.30 13.65
C GLY A 276 -24.98 23.78 12.48
N VAL A 277 -25.56 24.97 12.61
CA VAL A 277 -26.52 25.54 11.63
C VAL A 277 -25.82 26.40 10.57
N LYS A 278 -24.71 27.05 10.93
CA LYS A 278 -23.92 27.90 10.04
C LYS A 278 -22.43 27.56 10.18
N PRO A 279 -22.03 26.36 9.77
CA PRO A 279 -20.64 25.91 9.85
C PRO A 279 -19.70 26.85 9.10
N LYS A 280 -18.48 26.99 9.60
CA LYS A 280 -17.40 27.60 8.81
C LYS A 280 -17.05 26.68 7.65
N ARG A 281 -16.55 27.23 6.55
CA ARG A 281 -16.14 26.48 5.36
C ARG A 281 -15.26 25.26 5.65
N ARG A 282 -14.31 25.37 6.60
CA ARG A 282 -13.45 24.25 7.02
C ARG A 282 -14.25 23.09 7.62
N ASP A 283 -15.24 23.40 8.44
CA ASP A 283 -16.10 22.42 9.10
C ASP A 283 -17.04 21.78 8.07
N GLN A 284 -17.53 22.57 7.10
CA GLN A 284 -18.29 22.06 5.94
C GLN A 284 -17.49 21.02 5.14
N ILE A 285 -16.26 21.35 4.74
CA ILE A 285 -15.39 20.43 3.99
C ILE A 285 -15.10 19.18 4.82
N THR A 286 -14.78 19.33 6.10
CA THR A 286 -14.42 18.19 6.96
C THR A 286 -15.64 17.28 7.19
N GLY A 287 -16.81 17.85 7.42
CA GLY A 287 -18.05 17.08 7.57
C GLY A 287 -18.51 16.41 6.28
N ALA A 288 -18.36 17.07 5.13
CA ALA A 288 -18.67 16.46 3.84
C ALA A 288 -17.71 15.31 3.49
N LEU A 289 -16.42 15.46 3.77
CA LEU A 289 -15.43 14.38 3.57
C LEU A 289 -15.70 13.18 4.47
N MET A 290 -16.13 13.41 5.72
CA MET A 290 -16.52 12.33 6.64
C MET A 290 -17.68 11.50 6.06
N LEU A 291 -18.72 12.17 5.54
CA LEU A 291 -19.86 11.51 4.89
C LEU A 291 -19.44 10.71 3.65
N LEU A 292 -18.57 11.29 2.82
CA LEU A 292 -18.02 10.60 1.64
C LEU A 292 -17.21 9.36 2.02
N GLN A 293 -16.34 9.47 3.03
CA GLN A 293 -15.48 8.37 3.48
C GLN A 293 -16.30 7.20 4.05
N VAL A 294 -17.37 7.49 4.80
CA VAL A 294 -18.26 6.46 5.35
C VAL A 294 -19.28 5.97 4.30
N GLY A 295 -19.45 6.67 3.18
CA GLY A 295 -20.45 6.35 2.18
C GLY A 295 -21.88 6.60 2.67
N THR A 296 -22.09 7.66 3.46
CA THR A 296 -23.43 8.02 3.96
C THR A 296 -23.96 9.25 3.23
N GLY A 297 -25.15 9.13 2.63
CA GLY A 297 -25.86 10.25 2.02
C GLY A 297 -26.60 11.12 3.04
N LEU A 298 -26.91 12.36 2.65
CA LEU A 298 -27.80 13.25 3.40
C LEU A 298 -29.16 13.36 2.74
N ASP A 299 -30.20 13.47 3.57
CA ASP A 299 -31.50 13.94 3.14
C ASP A 299 -31.44 15.42 2.74
N THR A 300 -32.36 15.84 1.87
CA THR A 300 -32.38 17.21 1.31
C THR A 300 -32.39 18.29 2.38
N SER A 301 -33.13 18.09 3.49
CA SER A 301 -33.19 19.06 4.59
C SER A 301 -31.88 19.21 5.36
N ASP A 302 -30.99 18.23 5.29
CA ASP A 302 -29.69 18.26 5.95
C ASP A 302 -28.59 18.81 5.05
N SER A 303 -28.75 18.64 3.73
CA SER A 303 -27.88 19.29 2.73
C SER A 303 -27.92 20.81 2.83
N ASP A 304 -29.07 21.40 3.18
CA ASP A 304 -29.25 22.86 3.39
C ASP A 304 -28.32 23.48 4.45
N ARG A 305 -27.71 22.65 5.32
CA ARG A 305 -26.73 23.12 6.33
C ARG A 305 -25.37 23.46 5.73
N LEU A 306 -25.10 22.96 4.53
CA LEU A 306 -23.85 23.13 3.81
C LEU A 306 -24.06 24.15 2.70
N ASP A 307 -23.04 24.97 2.44
CA ASP A 307 -23.16 26.00 1.41
C ASP A 307 -23.07 25.35 0.01
N GLU A 308 -24.22 25.04 -0.58
CA GLU A 308 -24.30 24.49 -1.93
C GLU A 308 -23.77 25.44 -3.02
N ASN A 309 -23.51 26.72 -2.69
CA ASN A 309 -22.85 27.64 -3.61
C ASN A 309 -21.32 27.45 -3.62
N ASP A 310 -20.75 26.80 -2.60
CA ASP A 310 -19.35 26.39 -2.62
C ASP A 310 -19.21 25.13 -3.49
N GLU A 311 -18.54 25.29 -4.63
CA GLU A 311 -18.37 24.23 -5.63
C GLU A 311 -17.70 22.97 -5.05
N LEU A 312 -16.70 23.13 -4.18
CA LEU A 312 -16.02 21.99 -3.58
C LEU A 312 -16.93 21.24 -2.61
N VAL A 313 -17.62 21.96 -1.73
CA VAL A 313 -18.56 21.34 -0.78
C VAL A 313 -19.66 20.61 -1.54
N LYS A 314 -20.23 21.25 -2.57
CA LYS A 314 -21.24 20.64 -3.44
C LYS A 314 -20.75 19.37 -4.14
N CYS A 315 -19.54 19.36 -4.69
CA CYS A 315 -18.97 18.18 -5.34
C CYS A 315 -18.73 17.03 -4.36
N ILE A 316 -18.20 17.31 -3.17
CA ILE A 316 -18.02 16.28 -2.13
C ILE A 316 -19.37 15.66 -1.74
N LEU A 317 -20.41 16.48 -1.54
CA LEU A 317 -21.74 15.98 -1.17
C LEU A 317 -22.40 15.20 -2.29
N ASN A 318 -22.28 15.64 -3.54
CA ASN A 318 -22.80 14.89 -4.67
C ASN A 318 -22.14 13.52 -4.80
N ALA A 319 -20.83 13.45 -4.54
CA ALA A 319 -20.11 12.18 -4.49
C ALA A 319 -20.58 11.31 -3.31
N ALA A 320 -20.68 11.88 -2.10
CA ALA A 320 -21.12 11.14 -0.90
C ALA A 320 -22.52 10.56 -1.08
N ASN A 321 -23.46 11.36 -1.59
CA ASN A 321 -24.84 10.93 -1.85
C ASN A 321 -24.90 9.86 -2.94
N ALA A 322 -24.10 9.97 -4.02
CA ALA A 322 -24.08 8.98 -5.08
C ALA A 322 -23.53 7.63 -4.58
N VAL A 323 -22.40 7.66 -3.87
CA VAL A 323 -21.77 6.47 -3.28
C VAL A 323 -22.70 5.82 -2.26
N GLY A 324 -23.24 6.61 -1.31
CA GLY A 324 -24.09 6.07 -0.25
C GLY A 324 -25.47 5.58 -0.69
N SER A 325 -25.89 5.88 -1.93
CA SER A 325 -27.11 5.35 -2.53
C SER A 325 -26.85 4.23 -3.55
N ASP A 326 -25.60 3.78 -3.67
CA ASP A 326 -25.15 2.83 -4.71
C ASP A 326 -25.64 3.23 -6.12
N SER A 327 -25.49 4.51 -6.44
CA SER A 327 -25.97 5.08 -7.69
C SER A 327 -25.05 4.73 -8.88
N GLU A 328 -25.63 4.43 -10.04
CA GLU A 328 -24.87 4.34 -11.30
C GLU A 328 -24.12 5.66 -11.65
N THR A 329 -24.48 6.78 -11.01
CA THR A 329 -23.81 8.06 -11.21
C THR A 329 -22.56 8.27 -10.37
N SER A 330 -22.23 7.35 -9.45
CA SER A 330 -21.07 7.43 -8.55
C SER A 330 -19.75 7.71 -9.29
N PRO A 331 -19.41 6.99 -10.38
CA PRO A 331 -18.17 7.26 -11.11
C PRO A 331 -18.07 8.71 -11.58
N ARG A 332 -19.15 9.24 -12.16
CA ARG A 332 -19.19 10.62 -12.65
C ARG A 332 -18.96 11.62 -11.53
N ARG A 333 -19.58 11.42 -10.35
CA ARG A 333 -19.43 12.34 -9.22
C ARG A 333 -18.04 12.30 -8.61
N LEU A 334 -17.41 11.13 -8.54
CA LEU A 334 -16.03 11.00 -8.07
C LEU A 334 -15.04 11.62 -9.04
N MET A 335 -15.25 11.48 -10.36
CA MET A 335 -14.45 12.16 -11.37
C MET A 335 -14.59 13.69 -11.27
N GLU A 336 -15.81 14.21 -11.13
CA GLU A 336 -16.06 15.65 -10.89
C GLU A 336 -15.32 16.15 -9.65
N LEU A 337 -15.29 15.36 -8.57
CA LEU A 337 -14.59 15.72 -7.34
C LEU A 337 -13.06 15.69 -7.51
N TYR A 338 -12.53 14.66 -8.16
CA TYR A 338 -11.10 14.55 -8.47
C TYR A 338 -10.62 15.72 -9.31
N ASP A 339 -11.43 16.12 -10.28
CA ASP A 339 -11.15 17.19 -11.23
C ASP A 339 -10.98 18.57 -10.59
N LEU A 340 -11.49 18.77 -9.36
CA LEU A 340 -11.27 19.97 -8.55
C LEU A 340 -9.84 20.06 -7.98
N ASN A 341 -9.05 18.99 -8.04
CA ASN A 341 -7.67 18.90 -7.55
C ASN A 341 -7.49 19.37 -6.10
N HIS A 342 -8.48 19.10 -5.25
CA HIS A 342 -8.42 19.44 -3.83
C HIS A 342 -7.74 18.30 -3.05
N LEU A 343 -6.57 18.60 -2.47
CA LEU A 343 -5.68 17.61 -1.84
C LEU A 343 -6.39 16.61 -0.92
N ARG A 344 -7.21 17.09 0.03
CA ARG A 344 -7.84 16.20 1.02
C ARG A 344 -8.91 15.28 0.42
N SER A 345 -9.65 15.74 -0.59
CA SER A 345 -10.63 14.87 -1.26
C SER A 345 -9.91 13.85 -2.13
N THR A 346 -8.87 14.28 -2.85
CA THR A 346 -8.10 13.40 -3.74
C THR A 346 -7.44 12.26 -2.97
N VAL A 347 -6.89 12.52 -1.77
CA VAL A 347 -6.24 11.50 -0.93
C VAL A 347 -7.20 10.40 -0.44
N ILE A 348 -8.49 10.70 -0.24
CA ILE A 348 -9.45 9.70 0.24
C ILE A 348 -10.11 8.90 -0.88
N LEU A 349 -10.01 9.34 -2.14
CA LEU A 349 -10.69 8.71 -3.27
C LEU A 349 -10.36 7.23 -3.44
N PRO A 350 -9.10 6.76 -3.30
CA PRO A 350 -8.81 5.34 -3.49
C PRO A 350 -9.59 4.43 -2.54
N GLY A 351 -9.68 4.78 -1.25
CA GLY A 351 -10.48 4.04 -0.28
C GLY A 351 -11.98 4.08 -0.57
N VAL A 352 -12.50 5.20 -1.08
CA VAL A 352 -13.91 5.30 -1.49
C VAL A 352 -14.19 4.41 -2.71
N ILE A 353 -13.27 4.40 -3.69
CA ILE A 353 -13.39 3.60 -4.92
C ILE A 353 -13.46 2.10 -4.60
N GLU A 354 -12.75 1.60 -3.58
CA GLU A 354 -12.79 0.18 -3.18
C GLU A 354 -14.19 -0.31 -2.81
N THR A 355 -15.07 0.59 -2.38
CA THR A 355 -16.43 0.24 -1.99
C THR A 355 -17.39 0.12 -3.17
N LEU A 356 -16.97 0.55 -4.38
CA LEU A 356 -17.79 0.49 -5.58
C LEU A 356 -17.72 -0.89 -6.27
N PRO A 357 -18.73 -1.26 -7.06
CA PRO A 357 -18.64 -2.41 -7.97
C PRO A 357 -17.51 -2.25 -9.01
N ASP A 358 -16.84 -3.35 -9.38
CA ASP A 358 -15.67 -3.37 -10.30
C ASP A 358 -15.88 -2.59 -11.61
N ASN A 359 -17.07 -2.70 -12.21
CA ASN A 359 -17.41 -1.98 -13.44
C ASN A 359 -17.43 -0.45 -13.25
N GLN A 360 -17.78 0.02 -12.06
CA GLN A 360 -17.75 1.43 -11.68
C GLN A 360 -16.33 1.87 -11.31
N GLN A 361 -15.59 1.05 -10.56
CA GLN A 361 -14.19 1.31 -10.22
C GLN A 361 -13.35 1.57 -11.47
N LYS A 362 -13.47 0.66 -12.45
CA LYS A 362 -12.75 0.76 -13.74
C LYS A 362 -12.90 2.13 -14.40
N ILE A 363 -14.10 2.72 -14.37
CA ILE A 363 -14.37 4.03 -14.99
C ILE A 363 -13.55 5.13 -14.31
N VAL A 364 -13.55 5.16 -12.97
CA VAL A 364 -12.83 6.19 -12.21
C VAL A 364 -11.32 6.00 -12.31
N LEU A 365 -10.84 4.75 -12.18
CA LEU A 365 -9.40 4.44 -12.29
C LEU A 365 -8.86 4.78 -13.68
N ASN A 366 -9.61 4.50 -14.74
CA ASN A 366 -9.20 4.88 -16.09
C ASN A 366 -9.12 6.41 -16.26
N HIS A 367 -9.97 7.17 -15.57
CA HIS A 367 -9.93 8.63 -15.58
C HIS A 367 -8.69 9.20 -14.86
N PHE A 368 -8.15 8.50 -13.85
CA PHE A 368 -6.85 8.87 -13.26
C PHE A 368 -5.71 8.77 -14.29
N LEU A 369 -5.74 7.74 -15.14
CA LEU A 369 -4.79 7.61 -16.25
C LEU A 369 -4.97 8.74 -17.28
N ASP A 370 -6.22 9.06 -17.66
CA ASP A 370 -6.51 10.17 -18.59
C ASP A 370 -6.02 11.52 -18.05
N ARG A 371 -6.19 11.77 -16.74
CA ARG A 371 -5.74 13.01 -16.12
C ARG A 371 -4.22 13.15 -16.10
N LEU A 372 -3.48 12.08 -15.82
CA LEU A 372 -2.03 12.12 -15.91
C LEU A 372 -1.55 12.34 -17.35
N ALA A 373 -2.23 11.74 -18.34
CA ALA A 373 -1.93 11.95 -19.75
C ALA A 373 -2.12 13.42 -20.18
N ALA A 374 -3.13 14.09 -19.63
CA ALA A 374 -3.45 15.48 -19.94
C ALA A 374 -2.64 16.52 -19.13
N ASP A 375 -2.28 16.20 -17.88
CA ASP A 375 -1.54 17.07 -16.96
C ASP A 375 -0.48 16.28 -16.19
N SER A 376 0.72 16.26 -16.77
CA SER A 376 1.82 15.41 -16.33
C SER A 376 2.71 16.00 -15.23
N GLU A 377 2.52 17.28 -14.87
CA GLU A 377 3.36 17.95 -13.85
C GLU A 377 2.87 17.70 -12.42
N ASN A 378 1.68 17.13 -12.24
CA ASN A 378 1.08 16.93 -10.93
C ASN A 378 1.48 15.57 -10.32
N SER A 379 2.31 15.59 -9.28
CA SER A 379 2.76 14.38 -8.57
C SER A 379 1.63 13.55 -7.97
N MET A 380 0.49 14.17 -7.62
CA MET A 380 -0.67 13.45 -7.12
C MET A 380 -1.33 12.63 -8.23
N ASN A 381 -1.39 13.16 -9.46
CA ASN A 381 -1.89 12.41 -10.62
C ASN A 381 -1.00 11.20 -10.89
N GLN A 382 0.32 11.35 -10.74
CA GLN A 382 1.25 10.25 -10.90
C GLN A 382 1.01 9.15 -9.86
N MET A 383 0.88 9.51 -8.58
CA MET A 383 0.58 8.57 -7.50
C MET A 383 -0.73 7.80 -7.76
N LEU A 384 -1.80 8.50 -8.12
CA LEU A 384 -3.09 7.90 -8.41
C LEU A 384 -3.09 7.05 -9.69
N ALA A 385 -2.31 7.41 -10.70
CA ALA A 385 -2.17 6.59 -11.91
C ALA A 385 -1.41 5.28 -11.65
N ILE A 386 -0.40 5.32 -10.77
CA ILE A 386 0.31 4.11 -10.32
C ILE A 386 -0.68 3.16 -9.63
N GLU A 387 -1.43 3.67 -8.64
CA GLU A 387 -2.44 2.90 -7.92
C GLU A 387 -3.58 2.42 -8.83
N ALA A 388 -4.02 3.27 -9.77
CA ALA A 388 -5.02 2.88 -10.77
C ALA A 388 -4.54 1.73 -11.64
N THR A 389 -3.28 1.76 -12.09
CA THR A 389 -2.71 0.67 -12.87
C THR A 389 -2.67 -0.62 -12.07
N GLU A 390 -2.23 -0.55 -10.80
CA GLU A 390 -2.16 -1.71 -9.90
C GLU A 390 -3.52 -2.40 -9.76
N ARG A 391 -4.57 -1.63 -9.47
CA ARG A 391 -5.94 -2.15 -9.30
C ARG A 391 -6.54 -2.62 -10.62
N LEU A 392 -6.31 -1.88 -11.72
CA LEU A 392 -6.78 -2.26 -13.04
C LEU A 392 -6.15 -3.57 -13.54
N LEU A 393 -4.92 -3.90 -13.13
CA LEU A 393 -4.32 -5.22 -13.44
C LEU A 393 -5.07 -6.40 -12.81
N THR A 394 -5.87 -6.17 -11.77
CA THR A 394 -6.74 -7.18 -11.17
C THR A 394 -8.12 -7.21 -11.83
N ILE A 395 -8.67 -6.03 -12.17
CA ILE A 395 -10.05 -5.87 -12.66
C ILE A 395 -10.15 -6.03 -14.19
N ASP A 396 -9.26 -5.40 -14.95
CA ASP A 396 -9.23 -5.39 -16.42
C ASP A 396 -7.78 -5.23 -16.96
N PRO A 397 -7.00 -6.32 -17.00
CA PRO A 397 -5.63 -6.30 -17.50
C PRO A 397 -5.50 -5.84 -18.96
N GLU A 398 -6.50 -6.13 -19.79
CA GLU A 398 -6.51 -5.78 -21.21
C GLU A 398 -6.62 -4.26 -21.42
N LEU A 399 -7.37 -3.57 -20.56
CA LEU A 399 -7.37 -2.11 -20.56
C LEU A 399 -5.97 -1.55 -20.29
N VAL A 400 -5.26 -2.09 -19.30
CA VAL A 400 -3.88 -1.67 -18.97
C VAL A 400 -2.95 -1.94 -20.16
N HIS A 401 -3.08 -3.10 -20.80
CA HIS A 401 -2.31 -3.45 -21.99
C HIS A 401 -2.50 -2.43 -23.12
N GLY A 402 -3.76 -2.17 -23.52
CA GLY A 402 -4.06 -1.22 -24.59
C GLY A 402 -3.58 0.20 -24.27
N ARG A 403 -3.77 0.64 -23.02
CA ARG A 403 -3.33 1.95 -22.55
C ARG A 403 -1.81 2.13 -22.56
N LEU A 404 -1.06 1.08 -22.21
CA LEU A 404 0.40 1.13 -22.23
C LEU A 404 0.94 1.19 -23.67
N GLN A 405 0.27 0.53 -24.62
CA GLN A 405 0.62 0.58 -26.04
C GLN A 405 0.32 1.95 -26.67
N ASP A 406 -0.76 2.60 -26.23
CA ASP A 406 -1.18 3.92 -26.72
C ASP A 406 -0.41 5.08 -26.05
N ALA A 407 0.29 4.83 -24.94
CA ALA A 407 1.07 5.83 -24.23
C ALA A 407 2.27 6.29 -25.07
N GLU A 408 2.55 7.59 -25.06
CA GLU A 408 3.73 8.14 -25.73
C GLU A 408 5.02 7.60 -25.08
N ASP A 409 6.01 7.24 -25.92
CA ASP A 409 7.33 6.79 -25.49
C ASP A 409 7.95 7.81 -24.51
N ASP A 410 8.46 7.31 -23.37
CA ASP A 410 9.05 8.12 -22.31
C ASP A 410 8.11 9.15 -21.64
N SER A 411 6.79 8.99 -21.80
CA SER A 411 5.82 9.85 -21.12
C SER A 411 5.65 9.52 -19.64
N PRO A 412 5.27 10.49 -18.79
CA PRO A 412 4.96 10.26 -17.37
C PRO A 412 3.82 9.23 -17.16
N LEU A 413 2.90 9.10 -18.13
CA LEU A 413 1.89 8.05 -18.12
C LEU A 413 2.53 6.67 -18.28
N GLN A 414 3.38 6.49 -19.29
CA GLN A 414 4.10 5.23 -19.50
C GLN A 414 4.92 4.84 -18.26
N GLU A 415 5.62 5.81 -17.65
CA GLU A 415 6.36 5.61 -16.40
C GLU A 415 5.43 5.14 -15.26
N ALA A 416 4.35 5.87 -14.98
CA ALA A 416 3.41 5.55 -13.91
C ALA A 416 2.78 4.15 -14.09
N MET A 417 2.42 3.80 -15.33
CA MET A 417 1.89 2.48 -15.64
C MET A 417 2.94 1.37 -15.43
N LEU A 418 4.18 1.57 -15.87
CA LEU A 418 5.24 0.59 -15.62
C LEU A 418 5.54 0.45 -14.11
N PHE A 419 5.48 1.54 -13.35
CA PHE A 419 5.57 1.48 -11.88
C PHE A 419 4.43 0.67 -11.26
N GLY A 420 3.19 0.83 -11.73
CA GLY A 420 2.05 0.04 -11.26
C GLY A 420 2.20 -1.45 -11.59
N ILE A 421 2.62 -1.79 -12.81
CA ILE A 421 2.93 -3.17 -13.23
C ILE A 421 4.07 -3.77 -12.40
N LEU A 422 5.06 -2.98 -12.03
CA LEU A 422 6.15 -3.45 -11.19
C LEU A 422 5.70 -3.69 -9.73
N GLN A 423 4.68 -3.00 -9.24
CA GLN A 423 4.14 -3.19 -7.88
C GLN A 423 3.21 -4.40 -7.74
N HIS A 424 2.57 -4.83 -8.83
CA HIS A 424 1.68 -5.99 -8.85
C HIS A 424 2.22 -7.10 -9.75
N ARG A 425 2.52 -8.28 -9.19
CA ARG A 425 2.97 -9.44 -9.99
C ARG A 425 1.80 -9.97 -10.83
N ASN A 426 1.84 -9.69 -12.12
CA ASN A 426 0.96 -10.30 -13.12
C ASN A 426 1.83 -10.85 -14.25
N PRO A 427 2.04 -12.18 -14.34
CA PRO A 427 2.89 -12.78 -15.38
C PRO A 427 2.44 -12.44 -16.81
N GLN A 428 1.15 -12.16 -17.03
CA GLN A 428 0.63 -11.78 -18.35
C GLN A 428 1.05 -10.37 -18.76
N ALA A 429 1.42 -9.51 -17.81
CA ALA A 429 1.86 -8.15 -18.10
C ALA A 429 3.19 -8.10 -18.88
N ILE A 430 3.96 -9.20 -18.91
CA ILE A 430 5.20 -9.26 -19.70
C ILE A 430 4.95 -8.99 -21.18
N GLU A 431 3.83 -9.48 -21.74
CA GLU A 431 3.50 -9.30 -23.16
C GLU A 431 3.18 -7.84 -23.49
N SER A 432 2.66 -7.08 -22.52
CA SER A 432 2.44 -5.63 -22.63
C SER A 432 3.75 -4.84 -22.67
N VAL A 433 4.79 -5.34 -22.02
CA VAL A 433 6.05 -4.61 -21.80
C VAL A 433 7.12 -4.94 -22.83
N ARG A 434 7.11 -6.15 -23.39
CA ARG A 434 8.07 -6.62 -24.42
C ARG A 434 8.28 -5.66 -25.61
N PRO A 435 7.26 -4.97 -26.14
CA PRO A 435 7.45 -4.03 -27.26
C PRO A 435 8.24 -2.77 -26.89
N ILE A 436 8.33 -2.41 -25.60
CA ILE A 436 9.05 -1.22 -25.12
C ILE A 436 10.55 -1.44 -25.29
N LYS A 437 11.28 -0.36 -25.59
CA LYS A 437 12.74 -0.38 -25.70
C LYS A 437 13.36 -0.81 -24.36
N GLN A 438 14.45 -1.57 -24.42
CA GLN A 438 15.08 -2.19 -23.24
C GLN A 438 16.58 -1.86 -23.18
N ILE A 439 16.92 -0.62 -23.56
CA ILE A 439 18.31 -0.17 -23.66
C ILE A 439 18.82 0.31 -22.28
N GLY A 440 17.91 0.59 -21.34
CA GLY A 440 18.24 0.99 -19.97
C GLY A 440 18.76 2.42 -19.86
N LEU A 441 18.48 3.26 -20.87
CA LEU A 441 18.94 4.65 -20.93
C LEU A 441 17.90 5.63 -20.36
N SER A 442 16.61 5.30 -20.47
CA SER A 442 15.51 6.05 -19.85
C SER A 442 14.94 5.30 -18.64
N LEU A 443 14.15 6.01 -17.83
CA LEU A 443 13.43 5.43 -16.70
C LEU A 443 12.40 4.37 -17.15
N PRO A 444 11.53 4.61 -18.16
CA PRO A 444 10.64 3.58 -18.68
C PRO A 444 11.37 2.36 -19.23
N ASP A 445 12.46 2.54 -19.99
CA ASP A 445 13.28 1.42 -20.48
C ASP A 445 13.81 0.55 -19.33
N SER A 446 14.24 1.20 -18.24
CA SER A 446 14.77 0.53 -17.06
C SER A 446 13.68 -0.23 -16.30
N LEU A 447 12.49 0.37 -16.15
CA LEU A 447 11.32 -0.28 -15.53
C LEU A 447 10.85 -1.47 -16.37
N ALA A 448 10.79 -1.31 -17.70
CA ALA A 448 10.43 -2.36 -18.63
C ALA A 448 11.40 -3.56 -18.51
N LEU A 449 12.71 -3.29 -18.47
CA LEU A 449 13.71 -4.33 -18.27
C LEU A 449 13.57 -5.02 -16.90
N LEU A 450 13.23 -4.31 -15.83
CA LEU A 450 12.97 -4.93 -14.52
C LEU A 450 11.75 -5.85 -14.53
N ILE A 451 10.66 -5.44 -15.17
CA ILE A 451 9.46 -6.27 -15.29
C ILE A 451 9.79 -7.54 -16.09
N ILE A 452 10.53 -7.41 -17.20
CA ILE A 452 10.97 -8.56 -18.00
C ILE A 452 11.89 -9.47 -17.19
N ALA A 453 12.88 -8.92 -16.50
CA ALA A 453 13.82 -9.69 -15.69
C ALA A 453 13.14 -10.39 -14.50
N ARG A 454 12.04 -9.85 -13.97
CA ARG A 454 11.24 -10.51 -12.93
C ARG A 454 10.54 -11.77 -13.45
N GLU A 455 9.90 -11.67 -14.62
CA GLU A 455 8.98 -12.70 -15.13
C GLU A 455 9.63 -13.69 -16.12
N ALA A 456 10.73 -13.32 -16.77
CA ALA A 456 11.41 -14.19 -17.74
C ALA A 456 12.34 -15.19 -17.06
N ASP A 457 12.40 -16.42 -17.60
CA ASP A 457 13.35 -17.45 -17.17
C ASP A 457 14.79 -17.12 -17.62
N GLU A 458 14.94 -16.56 -18.82
CA GLU A 458 16.23 -16.22 -19.42
C GLU A 458 16.21 -14.80 -19.99
N LEU A 459 17.34 -14.11 -19.85
CA LEU A 459 17.60 -12.82 -20.47
C LEU A 459 18.62 -12.95 -21.61
N THR A 460 18.45 -12.16 -22.66
CA THR A 460 19.48 -12.00 -23.69
C THR A 460 20.75 -11.36 -23.12
N GLU A 461 21.90 -11.61 -23.74
CA GLU A 461 23.18 -11.01 -23.28
C GLU A 461 23.12 -9.48 -23.14
N THR A 462 22.40 -8.81 -24.04
CA THR A 462 22.20 -7.35 -24.00
C THR A 462 21.33 -6.94 -22.81
N GLN A 463 20.23 -7.65 -22.54
CA GLN A 463 19.38 -7.38 -21.38
C GLN A 463 20.13 -7.62 -20.07
N THR A 464 20.89 -8.72 -19.95
CA THR A 464 21.72 -9.01 -18.77
C THR A 464 22.78 -7.94 -18.55
N HIS A 465 23.44 -7.47 -19.61
CA HIS A 465 24.40 -6.37 -19.52
C HIS A 465 23.74 -5.06 -19.04
N ASN A 466 22.61 -4.69 -19.63
CA ASN A 466 21.88 -3.47 -19.25
C ASN A 466 21.34 -3.55 -17.83
N LEU A 467 20.87 -4.72 -17.39
CA LEU A 467 20.43 -4.96 -16.01
C LEU A 467 21.60 -4.79 -15.02
N GLY A 468 22.79 -5.28 -15.39
CA GLY A 468 24.02 -5.06 -14.62
C GLY A 468 24.42 -3.59 -14.50
N LEU A 469 24.27 -2.82 -15.58
CA LEU A 469 24.46 -1.36 -15.56
C LEU A 469 23.49 -0.70 -14.58
N ILE A 470 22.19 -0.99 -14.69
CA ILE A 470 21.15 -0.45 -13.79
C ILE A 470 21.44 -0.83 -12.33
N ALA A 471 21.81 -2.08 -12.06
CA ALA A 471 22.17 -2.57 -10.73
C ALA A 471 23.43 -1.90 -10.15
N SER A 472 24.36 -1.47 -10.99
CA SER A 472 25.59 -0.78 -10.58
C SER A 472 25.41 0.71 -10.29
N GLY A 473 24.29 1.28 -10.75
CA GLY A 473 23.93 2.68 -10.62
C GLY A 473 23.39 3.21 -11.95
N GLY A 474 22.35 4.05 -11.90
CA GLY A 474 21.71 4.57 -13.11
C GLY A 474 20.58 5.54 -12.82
N VAL A 475 19.62 5.61 -13.74
CA VAL A 475 18.44 6.50 -13.67
C VAL A 475 17.42 6.09 -12.60
N LEU A 476 17.51 4.87 -12.09
CA LEU A 476 16.57 4.34 -11.10
C LEU A 476 16.85 4.88 -9.68
N SER A 477 15.77 5.02 -8.90
CA SER A 477 15.85 5.28 -7.48
C SER A 477 16.47 4.09 -6.72
N GLU A 478 17.00 4.34 -5.51
CA GLU A 478 17.68 3.31 -4.74
C GLU A 478 16.84 2.03 -4.47
N PRO A 479 15.53 2.11 -4.20
CA PRO A 479 14.70 0.92 -3.99
C PRO A 479 14.64 0.03 -5.24
N LEU A 480 14.49 0.63 -6.43
CA LEU A 480 14.48 -0.10 -7.68
C LEU A 480 15.85 -0.64 -8.08
N GLN A 481 16.93 0.10 -7.78
CA GLN A 481 18.30 -0.40 -7.98
C GLN A 481 18.56 -1.68 -7.17
N VAL A 482 17.96 -1.81 -5.99
CA VAL A 482 18.09 -3.02 -5.17
C VAL A 482 17.33 -4.19 -5.79
N GLN A 483 16.15 -3.97 -6.38
CA GLN A 483 15.47 -4.99 -7.19
C GLN A 483 16.32 -5.39 -8.40
N ALA A 484 16.88 -4.41 -9.13
CA ALA A 484 17.77 -4.66 -10.25
C ALA A 484 19.00 -5.49 -9.85
N ALA A 485 19.60 -5.18 -8.70
CA ALA A 485 20.72 -5.92 -8.14
C ALA A 485 20.36 -7.38 -7.84
N TRP A 486 19.18 -7.63 -7.28
CA TRP A 486 18.69 -8.99 -7.04
C TRP A 486 18.51 -9.77 -8.35
N LEU A 487 17.76 -9.19 -9.29
CA LEU A 487 17.45 -9.82 -10.58
C LEU A 487 18.72 -10.05 -11.41
N TYR A 488 19.70 -9.15 -11.36
CA TYR A 488 20.99 -9.33 -12.02
C TYR A 488 21.72 -10.57 -11.48
N LEU A 489 21.81 -10.71 -10.15
CA LEU A 489 22.47 -11.87 -9.54
C LEU A 489 21.73 -13.18 -9.81
N LYS A 490 20.39 -13.14 -9.92
CA LYS A 490 19.56 -14.27 -10.35
C LYS A 490 19.92 -14.71 -11.77
N HIS A 491 19.84 -13.79 -12.73
CA HIS A 491 20.10 -14.05 -14.16
C HIS A 491 21.57 -14.30 -14.51
N THR A 492 22.47 -14.23 -13.53
CA THR A 492 23.89 -14.56 -13.69
C THR A 492 24.31 -15.75 -12.83
N ASP A 493 23.37 -16.45 -12.20
CA ASP A 493 23.60 -17.62 -11.34
C ASP A 493 24.56 -17.33 -10.17
N GLN A 494 24.53 -16.11 -9.62
CA GLN A 494 25.44 -15.67 -8.56
C GLN A 494 24.78 -15.56 -7.17
N LEU A 495 23.50 -15.92 -7.05
CA LEU A 495 22.78 -15.84 -5.79
C LEU A 495 23.40 -16.73 -4.69
N GLU A 496 23.82 -17.95 -5.03
CA GLU A 496 24.42 -18.89 -4.07
C GLU A 496 25.71 -18.33 -3.43
N GLU A 497 26.51 -17.58 -4.19
CA GLU A 497 27.73 -16.93 -3.69
C GLU A 497 27.42 -15.61 -2.97
N ALA A 498 26.42 -14.86 -3.45
CA ALA A 498 26.10 -13.53 -2.94
C ALA A 498 25.35 -13.58 -1.59
N VAL A 499 24.32 -14.41 -1.46
CA VAL A 499 23.42 -14.45 -0.29
C VAL A 499 24.17 -14.70 1.04
N PRO A 500 25.12 -15.65 1.13
CA PRO A 500 25.92 -15.83 2.34
C PRO A 500 26.74 -14.60 2.76
N GLN A 501 27.03 -13.67 1.84
CA GLN A 501 27.73 -12.43 2.15
C GLN A 501 26.80 -11.33 2.67
N LEU A 502 25.49 -11.45 2.46
CA LEU A 502 24.47 -10.50 2.91
C LEU A 502 24.12 -10.74 4.38
N ILE A 503 24.08 -12.01 4.78
CA ILE A 503 23.69 -12.44 6.11
C ILE A 503 24.93 -12.43 7.01
N LYS A 504 24.92 -11.60 8.06
CA LYS A 504 25.95 -11.71 9.11
C LYS A 504 25.74 -13.04 9.82
N ARG A 505 26.67 -13.98 9.64
CA ARG A 505 26.79 -15.11 10.56
C ARG A 505 27.29 -14.52 11.88
N ASN A 506 26.40 -14.39 12.88
CA ASN A 506 26.84 -14.23 14.25
C ASN A 506 27.69 -15.48 14.59
N PRO A 507 28.98 -15.33 14.93
CA PRO A 507 29.85 -16.47 15.26
C PRO A 507 29.43 -17.20 16.53
#